data_AF-A0A9W6ZTN7-F1
#
_entry.id   AF-A0A9W6ZTN7-F1
#
_cell.length_a   1.000
_cell.length_b   1.000
_cell.length_c   1.000
_cell.angle_alpha   90.00
_cell.angle_beta   90.00
_cell.angle_gamma   90.00
#
_symmetry.space_group_name_H-M   'P 1'
#
loop_
_entity.id
_entity.type
_entity.pdbx_description
1 polymer ?
#
loop_
_entity_poly.entity_id
_entity_poly.type
_entity_poly.pdbx_seq_one_letter_code
_entity_poly.pdbx_strand_id
1 'polypeptide(L)'
;MNSPENVRGAEGNDDDIGVVKEEISNPKHEGKLGGDHTPSTGKISTSSTPGKESSQETSSSKSSQNYVIMQWNQKDLTLLKKAADGYKASRDRAVNVARTIRDHKSGKGPAVCVFEEVRTGGGGERAVEFIVELLNYPTTLTHLLNIPNSENWEQILEKEKKEKKTSNKEEKTWDYRLSGLVNPLGRRRELYAIIWCKEIMGNIEDDPTNGHRLMTKGFHQLNPSRTAASAERDNSVESTQNTNDTRRLAESPSLFIGRAEIDLTDVHTMWQGLHDLAGNVSLYFDRAPVLFSFSKVPGIDFTIHIIVCHSATGGESKSPHQNMIETACLQSICTQATKKEDESFVVLLGDFNTAEDHNQTEFMWDEELPFQYMWDKDVSFPEDVSKLFESTREAFLSCYYRGVPSALPTNVFPFLAGENATPKHNDDIWLPKKSDKMKELTNVGTLDGSGNNHKGVVITIPDWVLHLWDLKTRAYFDEIGNAKLSRASKHTLNRLLSMTWSDHRPISVDLSPVLEAAELGQEVLDEIKWAEMYVYKMKLQGGDDASV
;
A
#
# COMPACT_ATOMS: atom_id res chain seq x y z
N MET A 1 50.39 -12.27 -37.02
CA MET A 1 49.52 -12.17 -38.21
C MET A 1 48.08 -12.17 -37.72
N ASN A 2 47.37 -11.13 -38.16
CA ASN A 2 46.06 -10.56 -37.81
C ASN A 2 44.89 -11.48 -37.36
N SER A 3 44.07 -10.89 -36.47
CA SER A 3 42.65 -11.18 -36.21
C SER A 3 41.77 -11.10 -37.48
N PRO A 4 40.53 -11.63 -37.42
CA PRO A 4 39.34 -10.77 -37.24
C PRO A 4 38.30 -11.37 -36.26
N GLU A 5 37.70 -10.59 -35.34
CA GLU A 5 36.54 -9.67 -35.44
C GLU A 5 35.13 -10.31 -35.43
N ASN A 6 34.39 -9.87 -34.42
CA ASN A 6 32.95 -9.84 -34.12
C ASN A 6 31.95 -9.97 -35.28
N VAL A 7 30.77 -10.57 -34.99
CA VAL A 7 29.44 -9.90 -34.87
C VAL A 7 28.44 -10.94 -34.33
N ARG A 8 27.80 -10.69 -33.18
CA ARG A 8 26.53 -11.34 -32.80
C ARG A 8 25.47 -10.24 -32.72
N GLY A 9 24.60 -10.21 -33.73
CA GLY A 9 23.36 -9.44 -33.73
C GLY A 9 22.33 -10.09 -32.82
N ALA A 10 21.67 -9.27 -32.03
CA ALA A 10 20.42 -9.60 -31.36
C ALA A 10 19.29 -9.15 -32.29
N GLU A 11 18.45 -10.09 -32.71
CA GLU A 11 17.17 -9.82 -33.36
C GLU A 11 16.04 -10.34 -32.45
N GLY A 12 15.00 -9.53 -32.37
CA GLY A 12 13.85 -9.69 -31.48
C GLY A 12 12.80 -10.60 -32.07
N ASN A 13 12.11 -11.30 -31.18
CA ASN A 13 10.89 -12.04 -31.48
C ASN A 13 9.69 -11.11 -31.26
N ASP A 14 9.06 -10.69 -32.35
CA ASP A 14 7.64 -10.35 -32.38
C ASP A 14 6.90 -11.59 -32.90
N ASP A 15 6.30 -12.36 -32.00
CA ASP A 15 5.41 -13.47 -32.38
C ASP A 15 3.99 -12.94 -32.59
N ASP A 16 3.65 -12.83 -33.87
CA ASP A 16 2.30 -12.70 -34.42
C ASP A 16 1.41 -13.88 -33.98
N ILE A 17 0.31 -13.60 -33.27
CA ILE A 17 -0.82 -14.52 -33.14
C ILE A 17 -1.91 -14.07 -34.11
N GLY A 18 -2.02 -14.81 -35.21
CA GLY A 18 -3.10 -14.65 -36.19
C GLY A 18 -4.45 -15.05 -35.60
N VAL A 19 -5.42 -14.11 -35.66
CA VAL A 19 -6.82 -14.35 -35.30
C VAL A 19 -7.60 -14.75 -36.54
N VAL A 20 -8.16 -15.96 -36.51
CA VAL A 20 -9.15 -16.47 -37.46
C VAL A 20 -10.45 -15.69 -37.26
N LYS A 21 -10.94 -15.03 -38.32
CA LYS A 21 -12.28 -14.43 -38.37
C LYS A 21 -13.28 -15.50 -38.79
N GLU A 22 -14.22 -15.85 -37.92
CA GLU A 22 -15.49 -16.45 -38.33
C GLU A 22 -16.64 -15.50 -37.96
N GLU A 23 -17.41 -15.13 -38.99
CA GLU A 23 -18.65 -14.39 -38.88
C GLU A 23 -19.75 -15.31 -38.35
N ILE A 24 -20.40 -14.93 -37.25
CA ILE A 24 -21.67 -15.55 -36.84
C ILE A 24 -22.71 -14.46 -36.59
N SER A 25 -23.80 -14.59 -37.34
CA SER A 25 -25.01 -13.77 -37.34
C SER A 25 -25.86 -13.95 -36.09
N ASN A 26 -26.31 -12.84 -35.50
CA ASN A 26 -27.34 -12.80 -34.45
C ASN A 26 -28.75 -13.03 -35.01
N PRO A 27 -29.60 -13.80 -34.30
CA PRO A 27 -31.03 -13.54 -34.30
C PRO A 27 -31.53 -13.01 -32.93
N LYS A 28 -32.41 -12.03 -33.06
CA LYS A 28 -33.14 -11.29 -32.02
C LYS A 28 -34.06 -12.22 -31.22
N HIS A 29 -34.15 -12.00 -29.91
CA HIS A 29 -35.34 -12.33 -29.15
C HIS A 29 -35.78 -11.15 -28.29
N GLU A 30 -36.94 -10.60 -28.65
CA GLU A 30 -37.73 -9.69 -27.83
C GLU A 30 -38.52 -10.51 -26.79
N GLY A 31 -38.49 -10.05 -25.53
CA GLY A 31 -39.31 -10.59 -24.45
C GLY A 31 -39.67 -9.47 -23.48
N LYS A 32 -40.80 -8.80 -23.74
CA LYS A 32 -41.48 -7.90 -22.80
C LYS A 32 -42.16 -8.73 -21.72
N LEU A 33 -41.89 -8.45 -20.44
CA LEU A 33 -42.86 -8.62 -19.36
C LEU A 33 -42.74 -7.45 -18.38
N GLY A 34 -43.85 -6.74 -18.19
CA GLY A 34 -43.99 -5.60 -17.31
C GLY A 34 -44.39 -5.99 -15.88
N GLY A 35 -44.36 -4.99 -15.01
CA GLY A 35 -44.82 -5.07 -13.63
C GLY A 35 -44.67 -3.71 -12.94
N ASP A 36 -45.68 -2.86 -13.09
CA ASP A 36 -45.82 -1.59 -12.38
C ASP A 36 -46.06 -1.82 -10.89
N HIS A 37 -45.22 -1.24 -10.03
CA HIS A 37 -45.55 -0.98 -8.63
C HIS A 37 -45.05 0.41 -8.21
N THR A 38 -45.97 1.35 -8.14
CA THR A 38 -45.84 2.64 -7.47
C THR A 38 -46.28 2.53 -6.00
N PRO A 39 -45.54 3.11 -5.04
CA PRO A 39 -46.09 3.39 -3.72
C PRO A 39 -46.39 4.88 -3.53
N SER A 40 -47.70 5.15 -3.47
CA SER A 40 -48.42 6.04 -2.55
C SER A 40 -47.60 6.98 -1.64
N THR A 41 -47.74 8.29 -1.87
CA THR A 41 -47.31 9.39 -1.01
C THR A 41 -48.33 9.67 0.10
N GLY A 42 -48.00 9.32 1.34
CA GLY A 42 -48.75 9.71 2.54
C GLY A 42 -48.30 11.05 3.10
N LYS A 43 -49.13 12.08 2.97
CA LYS A 43 -49.02 13.36 3.70
C LYS A 43 -49.54 13.18 5.13
N ILE A 44 -48.76 13.62 6.14
CA ILE A 44 -49.27 13.89 7.49
C ILE A 44 -48.82 15.30 7.89
N SER A 45 -49.81 16.13 8.27
CA SER A 45 -49.64 17.51 8.70
C SER A 45 -49.59 17.64 10.22
N THR A 46 -48.62 18.43 10.70
CA THR A 46 -48.68 19.44 11.77
C THR A 46 -49.37 19.12 13.11
N SER A 47 -48.59 19.23 14.19
CA SER A 47 -49.03 19.97 15.37
C SER A 47 -47.86 20.71 16.02
N SER A 48 -48.07 21.99 16.29
CA SER A 48 -47.14 22.97 16.83
C SER A 48 -47.29 23.10 18.34
N THR A 49 -46.18 23.12 19.08
CA THR A 49 -46.15 23.59 20.47
C THR A 49 -44.99 24.58 20.64
N PRO A 50 -45.20 25.78 21.20
CA PRO A 50 -44.14 26.76 21.42
C PRO A 50 -43.55 26.57 22.82
N GLY A 51 -42.22 26.54 22.95
CA GLY A 51 -41.60 26.42 24.27
C GLY A 51 -40.09 26.59 24.29
N LYS A 52 -39.68 27.76 24.82
CA LYS A 52 -38.42 28.08 25.50
C LYS A 52 -37.14 28.18 24.65
N GLU A 53 -36.77 29.44 24.42
CA GLU A 53 -35.41 29.90 24.18
C GLU A 53 -34.53 29.51 25.39
N SER A 54 -33.75 28.43 25.23
CA SER A 54 -32.51 28.27 25.97
C SER A 54 -31.36 28.57 25.01
N SER A 55 -30.59 29.61 25.32
CA SER A 55 -29.30 29.90 24.73
C SER A 55 -28.35 28.72 24.97
N GLN A 56 -28.42 27.74 24.07
CA GLN A 56 -27.44 26.67 23.91
C GLN A 56 -26.25 27.31 23.22
N GLU A 57 -25.17 27.56 23.97
CA GLU A 57 -23.84 27.69 23.39
C GLU A 57 -23.60 26.43 22.56
N THR A 58 -23.65 26.58 21.24
CA THR A 58 -23.25 25.54 20.30
C THR A 58 -21.74 25.36 20.48
N SER A 59 -21.35 24.53 21.44
CA SER A 59 -20.04 23.91 21.44
C SER A 59 -19.91 23.26 20.07
N SER A 60 -19.11 23.84 19.19
CA SER A 60 -18.81 23.26 17.90
C SER A 60 -18.16 21.92 18.19
N SER A 61 -18.95 20.85 18.09
CA SER A 61 -18.45 19.50 18.18
C SER A 61 -17.38 19.40 17.10
N LYS A 62 -16.11 19.44 17.50
CA LYS A 62 -15.00 19.18 16.60
C LYS A 62 -15.26 17.79 16.06
N SER A 63 -15.77 17.71 14.83
CA SER A 63 -16.02 16.44 14.19
C SER A 63 -14.69 15.69 14.22
N SER A 64 -14.64 14.56 14.92
CA SER A 64 -13.43 13.76 15.06
C SER A 64 -12.85 13.51 13.67
N GLN A 65 -11.70 14.13 13.36
CA GLN A 65 -11.03 13.92 12.08
C GLN A 65 -10.64 12.44 11.97
N ASN A 66 -10.92 11.84 10.81
CA ASN A 66 -10.70 10.43 10.54
C ASN A 66 -9.27 10.24 10.00
N TYR A 67 -8.31 9.85 10.84
CA TYR A 67 -6.90 9.67 10.46
C TYR A 67 -6.63 8.21 10.08
N VAL A 68 -7.31 7.74 9.04
CA VAL A 68 -7.13 6.37 8.56
C VAL A 68 -6.05 6.31 7.50
N ILE A 69 -5.05 5.45 7.71
CA ILE A 69 -4.03 5.12 6.71
C ILE A 69 -4.41 3.79 6.08
N MET A 70 -4.48 3.76 4.76
CA MET A 70 -4.74 2.57 3.96
C MET A 70 -3.49 2.22 3.13
N GLN A 71 -3.10 0.95 3.13
CA GLN A 71 -2.14 0.39 2.19
C GLN A 71 -2.90 -0.56 1.26
N TRP A 72 -2.50 -0.60 -0.01
CA TRP A 72 -3.08 -1.53 -0.97
C TRP A 72 -2.13 -1.86 -2.12
N ASN A 73 -1.59 -3.09 -2.13
CA ASN A 73 -0.93 -3.62 -3.32
C ASN A 73 -1.95 -3.80 -4.45
N GLN A 74 -1.70 -3.14 -5.58
CA GLN A 74 -2.61 -3.21 -6.71
C GLN A 74 -2.24 -4.33 -7.67
N LYS A 75 -0.99 -4.74 -7.78
CA LYS A 75 -0.54 -5.62 -8.86
C LYS A 75 -0.89 -5.09 -10.24
N ASP A 76 0.05 -4.29 -10.76
CA ASP A 76 -0.01 -3.72 -12.10
C ASP A 76 -1.15 -2.71 -12.31
N LEU A 77 -1.36 -1.76 -11.38
CA LEU A 77 -2.34 -0.69 -11.61
C LEU A 77 -1.99 0.07 -12.89
N THR A 78 -2.92 0.12 -13.84
CA THR A 78 -2.73 0.77 -15.14
C THR A 78 -4.07 1.21 -15.72
N LEU A 79 -4.06 2.32 -16.45
CA LEU A 79 -5.15 2.80 -17.28
C LEU A 79 -4.63 2.94 -18.71
N LEU A 80 -5.12 2.06 -19.57
CA LEU A 80 -4.72 2.05 -20.98
C LEU A 80 -5.26 3.30 -21.70
N LYS A 81 -4.74 3.57 -22.91
CA LYS A 81 -5.30 4.65 -23.74
C LYS A 81 -6.66 4.19 -24.29
N LYS A 82 -7.59 5.12 -24.53
CA LYS A 82 -8.94 4.81 -25.04
C LYS A 82 -8.98 3.89 -26.26
N ALA A 83 -8.03 4.08 -27.18
CA ALA A 83 -7.95 3.31 -28.42
C ALA A 83 -7.30 1.92 -28.24
N ALA A 84 -6.76 1.61 -27.07
CA ALA A 84 -6.11 0.33 -26.82
C ALA A 84 -7.13 -0.73 -26.38
N ASP A 85 -6.92 -1.95 -26.84
CA ASP A 85 -7.67 -3.12 -26.37
C ASP A 85 -7.51 -3.27 -24.86
N GLY A 86 -8.62 -3.53 -24.16
CA GLY A 86 -8.65 -3.61 -22.71
C GLY A 86 -8.78 -2.28 -21.98
N TYR A 87 -8.86 -1.14 -22.68
CA TYR A 87 -9.12 0.17 -22.06
C TYR A 87 -10.28 0.13 -21.07
N LYS A 88 -11.43 -0.40 -21.52
CA LYS A 88 -12.63 -0.51 -20.71
C LYS A 88 -12.37 -1.25 -19.39
N ALA A 89 -11.72 -2.41 -19.44
CA ALA A 89 -11.39 -3.19 -18.24
C ALA A 89 -10.48 -2.41 -17.29
N SER A 90 -9.43 -1.76 -17.82
CA SER A 90 -8.51 -0.95 -17.01
C SER A 90 -9.19 0.29 -16.38
N ARG A 91 -10.14 0.91 -17.10
CA ARG A 91 -10.96 2.02 -16.60
C ARG A 91 -11.91 1.56 -15.51
N ASP A 92 -12.64 0.47 -15.73
CA ASP A 92 -13.61 -0.08 -14.77
C ASP A 92 -12.89 -0.46 -13.48
N ARG A 93 -11.67 -1.02 -13.57
CA ARG A 93 -10.80 -1.26 -12.42
C ARG A 93 -10.50 0.01 -11.63
N ALA A 94 -10.11 1.09 -12.30
CA ALA A 94 -9.82 2.36 -11.64
C ALA A 94 -11.08 2.96 -10.96
N VAL A 95 -12.26 2.85 -11.59
CA VAL A 95 -13.55 3.23 -10.99
C VAL A 95 -13.82 2.44 -9.71
N ASN A 96 -13.56 1.13 -9.77
CA ASN A 96 -13.74 0.20 -8.66
C ASN A 96 -12.80 0.50 -7.49
N VAL A 97 -11.54 0.86 -7.77
CA VAL A 97 -10.58 1.34 -6.77
C VAL A 97 -11.03 2.66 -6.15
N ALA A 98 -11.44 3.65 -6.95
CA ALA A 98 -11.93 4.94 -6.46
C ALA A 98 -13.18 4.78 -5.58
N ARG A 99 -14.12 3.91 -5.96
CA ARG A 99 -15.30 3.57 -5.14
C ARG A 99 -14.91 2.95 -3.81
N THR A 100 -13.93 2.04 -3.81
CA THR A 100 -13.45 1.38 -2.58
C THR A 100 -12.87 2.41 -1.61
N ILE A 101 -12.07 3.35 -2.09
CA ILE A 101 -11.53 4.45 -1.27
C ILE A 101 -12.65 5.34 -0.73
N ARG A 102 -13.56 5.80 -1.59
CA ARG A 102 -14.66 6.70 -1.20
C ARG A 102 -15.58 6.05 -0.16
N ASP A 103 -16.01 4.81 -0.42
CA ASP A 103 -17.03 4.14 0.38
C ASP A 103 -16.46 3.58 1.71
N HIS A 104 -15.13 3.62 1.90
CA HIS A 104 -14.49 3.19 3.13
C HIS A 104 -15.02 3.95 4.37
N LYS A 105 -15.30 3.19 5.45
CA LYS A 105 -15.90 3.67 6.71
C LYS A 105 -17.11 4.57 6.49
N SER A 106 -18.15 4.02 5.86
CA SER A 106 -19.44 4.70 5.66
C SER A 106 -19.32 6.02 4.88
N GLY A 107 -18.44 6.06 3.87
CA GLY A 107 -18.29 7.23 3.01
C GLY A 107 -17.34 8.31 3.54
N LYS A 108 -16.66 8.08 4.68
CA LYS A 108 -15.68 9.05 5.20
C LYS A 108 -14.39 9.06 4.40
N GLY A 109 -14.04 7.92 3.80
CA GLY A 109 -12.76 7.68 3.12
C GLY A 109 -11.57 7.64 4.08
N PRO A 110 -10.42 7.11 3.65
CA PRO A 110 -9.17 7.22 4.40
C PRO A 110 -8.61 8.65 4.36
N ALA A 111 -7.72 8.98 5.30
CA ALA A 111 -6.91 10.20 5.21
C ALA A 111 -5.84 10.07 4.13
N VAL A 112 -5.24 8.88 4.03
CA VAL A 112 -4.20 8.51 3.08
C VAL A 112 -4.46 7.10 2.54
N CYS A 113 -4.27 6.90 1.25
CA CYS A 113 -4.17 5.59 0.62
C CYS A 113 -2.84 5.48 -0.14
N VAL A 114 -2.05 4.45 0.16
CA VAL A 114 -0.80 4.15 -0.54
C VAL A 114 -1.00 2.94 -1.44
N PHE A 115 -0.51 3.03 -2.67
CA PHE A 115 -0.50 1.96 -3.66
C PHE A 115 0.90 1.46 -3.96
N GLU A 116 1.04 0.15 -4.01
CA GLU A 116 2.19 -0.55 -4.57
C GLU A 116 1.88 -1.13 -5.95
N GLU A 117 2.94 -1.46 -6.69
CA GLU A 117 2.88 -2.05 -8.04
C GLU A 117 2.08 -1.21 -9.06
N VAL A 118 2.26 0.12 -9.03
CA VAL A 118 1.71 1.01 -10.05
C VAL A 118 2.59 0.95 -11.30
N ARG A 119 2.01 0.67 -12.48
CA ARG A 119 2.77 0.53 -13.73
C ARG A 119 3.36 1.85 -14.21
N THR A 120 4.60 1.81 -14.68
CA THR A 120 5.20 2.92 -15.44
C THR A 120 4.79 2.92 -16.92
N GLY A 121 5.23 3.94 -17.67
CA GLY A 121 4.99 4.07 -19.12
C GLY A 121 3.74 4.88 -19.43
N GLY A 122 3.28 5.70 -18.48
CA GLY A 122 2.09 6.52 -18.55
C GLY A 122 0.80 5.79 -18.17
N GLY A 123 0.81 4.46 -18.06
CA GLY A 123 -0.38 3.66 -17.75
C GLY A 123 -0.83 3.81 -16.29
N GLY A 124 0.05 3.53 -15.34
CA GLY A 124 -0.28 3.64 -13.92
C GLY A 124 -0.41 5.09 -13.46
N GLU A 125 0.36 6.00 -14.03
CA GLU A 125 0.26 7.45 -13.77
C GLU A 125 -1.15 7.95 -14.12
N ARG A 126 -1.65 7.63 -15.33
CA ARG A 126 -3.03 7.93 -15.74
C ARG A 126 -4.08 7.28 -14.83
N ALA A 127 -3.81 6.08 -14.32
CA ALA A 127 -4.75 5.39 -13.43
C ALA A 127 -4.89 6.14 -12.10
N VAL A 128 -3.78 6.55 -11.49
CA VAL A 128 -3.77 7.32 -10.25
C VAL A 128 -4.44 8.68 -10.44
N GLU A 129 -4.08 9.40 -11.51
CA GLU A 129 -4.73 10.66 -11.91
C GLU A 129 -6.24 10.52 -12.01
N PHE A 130 -6.70 9.48 -12.73
CA PHE A 130 -8.12 9.23 -12.95
C PHE A 130 -8.84 8.85 -11.65
N ILE A 131 -8.22 8.06 -10.76
CA ILE A 131 -8.78 7.74 -9.43
C ILE A 131 -8.96 9.02 -8.61
N VAL A 132 -7.94 9.88 -8.53
CA VAL A 132 -8.03 11.16 -7.80
C VAL A 132 -9.06 12.09 -8.40
N GLU A 133 -9.19 12.13 -9.72
CA GLU A 133 -10.24 12.87 -10.39
C GLU A 133 -11.63 12.38 -9.94
N LEU A 134 -11.88 11.07 -9.96
CA LEU A 134 -13.16 10.51 -9.50
C LEU A 134 -13.46 10.78 -8.02
N LEU A 135 -12.43 10.80 -7.16
CA LEU A 135 -12.58 11.13 -5.74
C LEU A 135 -12.93 12.62 -5.52
N ASN A 136 -12.45 13.51 -6.39
CA ASN A 136 -12.75 14.94 -6.37
C ASN A 136 -14.09 15.32 -7.03
N TYR A 137 -14.68 14.42 -7.80
CA TYR A 137 -15.91 14.60 -8.57
C TYR A 137 -16.90 13.45 -8.31
N PRO A 138 -17.48 13.37 -7.09
CA PRO A 138 -18.26 12.22 -6.65
C PRO A 138 -19.56 12.02 -7.44
N THR A 139 -20.10 13.05 -8.09
CA THR A 139 -21.28 12.91 -8.97
C THR A 139 -20.91 12.11 -10.21
N THR A 140 -19.78 12.43 -10.84
CA THR A 140 -19.21 11.67 -11.96
C THR A 140 -18.97 10.21 -11.59
N LEU A 141 -18.36 9.96 -10.42
CA LEU A 141 -18.16 8.59 -9.93
C LEU A 141 -19.50 7.87 -9.77
N THR A 142 -20.49 8.50 -9.13
CA THR A 142 -21.83 7.92 -8.95
C THR A 142 -22.51 7.62 -10.29
N HIS A 143 -22.35 8.49 -11.28
CA HIS A 143 -22.84 8.27 -12.64
C HIS A 143 -22.18 7.05 -13.30
N LEU A 144 -20.86 6.94 -13.22
CA LEU A 144 -20.10 5.81 -13.76
C LEU A 144 -20.50 4.48 -13.10
N LEU A 145 -20.84 4.51 -11.81
CA LEU A 145 -21.31 3.31 -11.11
C LEU A 145 -22.71 2.89 -11.54
N ASN A 146 -23.61 3.85 -11.81
CA ASN A 146 -24.97 3.56 -12.24
C ASN A 146 -25.06 3.21 -13.73
N ILE A 147 -24.13 3.72 -14.54
CA ILE A 147 -24.09 3.48 -15.99
C ILE A 147 -22.64 3.14 -16.41
N PRO A 148 -22.17 1.91 -16.15
CA PRO A 148 -20.78 1.50 -16.37
C PRO A 148 -20.28 1.63 -17.82
N ASN A 149 -21.20 1.72 -18.79
CA ASN A 149 -20.91 1.87 -20.22
C ASN A 149 -21.23 3.26 -20.77
N SER A 150 -21.52 4.24 -19.92
CA SER A 150 -21.84 5.59 -20.38
C SER A 150 -20.65 6.18 -21.13
N GLU A 151 -20.79 6.47 -22.42
CA GLU A 151 -19.79 7.24 -23.17
C GLU A 151 -19.78 8.72 -22.78
N ASN A 152 -20.85 9.19 -22.14
CA ASN A 152 -21.05 10.59 -21.78
C ASN A 152 -20.43 10.99 -20.42
N TRP A 153 -19.69 10.10 -19.75
CA TRP A 153 -19.15 10.40 -18.41
C TRP A 153 -18.20 11.60 -18.41
N GLU A 154 -17.45 11.79 -19.51
CA GLU A 154 -16.55 12.93 -19.67
C GLU A 154 -17.30 14.25 -19.75
N GLN A 155 -18.48 14.26 -20.40
CA GLN A 155 -19.32 15.45 -20.47
C GLN A 155 -19.86 15.82 -19.08
N ILE A 156 -20.18 14.81 -18.27
CA ILE A 156 -20.66 14.99 -16.89
C ILE A 156 -19.51 15.51 -16.02
N LEU A 157 -18.33 14.94 -16.14
CA LEU A 157 -17.12 15.38 -15.46
C LEU A 157 -16.78 16.84 -15.80
N GLU A 158 -16.79 17.20 -17.09
CA GLU A 158 -16.54 18.58 -17.53
C GLU A 158 -17.62 19.56 -17.05
N LYS A 159 -18.87 19.11 -16.94
CA LYS A 159 -19.95 19.90 -16.33
C LYS A 159 -19.70 20.11 -14.83
N GLU A 160 -19.38 19.04 -14.09
CA GLU A 160 -19.12 19.10 -12.65
C GLU A 160 -17.89 19.97 -12.34
N LYS A 161 -16.83 19.90 -13.16
CA LYS A 161 -15.66 20.80 -13.10
C LYS A 161 -16.05 22.27 -13.24
N LYS A 162 -16.95 22.60 -14.17
CA LYS A 162 -17.43 23.98 -14.38
C LYS A 162 -18.28 24.46 -13.20
N GLU A 163 -19.15 23.61 -12.67
CA GLU A 163 -20.00 23.91 -11.51
C GLU A 163 -19.17 24.07 -10.22
N LYS A 164 -18.15 23.22 -10.01
CA LYS A 164 -17.25 23.33 -8.86
C LYS A 164 -16.48 24.66 -8.88
N LYS A 165 -15.97 25.08 -10.05
CA LYS A 165 -15.29 26.38 -10.24
C LYS A 165 -16.15 27.59 -9.87
N THR A 166 -17.47 27.51 -10.00
CA THR A 166 -18.37 28.63 -9.66
C THR A 166 -18.87 28.60 -8.22
N SER A 167 -18.78 27.44 -7.54
CA SER A 167 -19.48 27.21 -6.27
C SER A 167 -18.80 27.80 -5.02
N ASN A 168 -17.53 28.21 -5.05
CA ASN A 168 -16.74 28.66 -3.89
C ASN A 168 -16.81 27.74 -2.64
N LYS A 169 -17.33 26.52 -2.78
CA LYS A 169 -17.53 25.59 -1.66
C LYS A 169 -16.25 24.81 -1.46
N GLU A 170 -15.69 24.88 -0.25
CA GLU A 170 -14.58 24.04 0.18
C GLU A 170 -15.05 22.59 0.30
N GLU A 171 -14.99 21.85 -0.81
CA GLU A 171 -15.13 20.39 -0.81
C GLU A 171 -13.78 19.74 -0.51
N LYS A 172 -13.82 18.52 0.04
CA LYS A 172 -12.62 17.69 0.21
C LYS A 172 -11.85 17.61 -1.11
N THR A 173 -10.61 18.04 -1.09
CA THR A 173 -9.68 18.00 -2.19
C THR A 173 -8.72 16.84 -1.99
N TRP A 174 -8.90 15.81 -2.81
CA TRP A 174 -7.96 14.71 -2.92
C TRP A 174 -6.79 15.11 -3.81
N ASP A 175 -5.60 14.71 -3.44
CA ASP A 175 -4.36 14.98 -4.17
C ASP A 175 -3.52 13.70 -4.24
N TYR A 176 -2.49 13.69 -5.08
CA TYR A 176 -1.61 12.54 -5.22
C TYR A 176 -0.15 12.90 -5.50
N ARG A 177 0.72 11.93 -5.20
CA ARG A 177 2.13 11.94 -5.57
C ARG A 177 2.56 10.56 -6.02
N LEU A 178 3.51 10.54 -6.94
CA LEU A 178 4.15 9.34 -7.46
C LEU A 178 5.61 9.34 -7.00
N SER A 179 6.12 8.16 -6.62
CA SER A 179 7.49 8.03 -6.09
C SER A 179 8.60 8.19 -7.15
N GLY A 180 8.25 8.12 -8.44
CA GLY A 180 9.21 7.76 -9.47
C GLY A 180 9.59 6.27 -9.41
N LEU A 181 10.42 5.82 -10.36
CA LEU A 181 10.77 4.40 -10.53
C LEU A 181 11.44 3.84 -9.28
N VAL A 182 10.88 2.76 -8.71
CA VAL A 182 11.40 2.12 -7.48
C VAL A 182 12.26 0.88 -7.79
N ASN A 183 12.09 0.25 -8.94
CA ASN A 183 12.87 -0.93 -9.36
C ASN A 183 13.48 -0.75 -10.76
N PRO A 184 14.46 0.15 -10.93
CA PRO A 184 15.00 0.48 -12.25
C PRO A 184 15.62 -0.70 -13.00
N LEU A 185 16.10 -1.71 -12.27
CA LEU A 185 16.70 -2.94 -12.80
C LEU A 185 15.67 -4.04 -13.06
N GLY A 186 14.43 -3.87 -12.60
CA GLY A 186 13.36 -4.82 -12.79
C GLY A 186 12.90 -4.86 -14.25
N ARG A 187 12.59 -6.07 -14.76
CA ARG A 187 11.92 -6.23 -16.06
C ARG A 187 10.57 -5.51 -16.10
N ARG A 188 9.89 -5.48 -14.95
CA ARG A 188 8.61 -4.81 -14.73
C ARG A 188 8.89 -3.54 -13.94
N ARG A 189 8.89 -2.40 -14.62
CA ARG A 189 9.11 -1.10 -13.99
C ARG A 189 7.86 -0.61 -13.28
N GLU A 190 8.00 -0.29 -12.01
CA GLU A 190 6.93 0.00 -11.06
C GLU A 190 7.18 1.34 -10.33
N LEU A 191 6.09 1.91 -9.81
CA LEU A 191 6.05 3.10 -8.96
C LEU A 191 5.26 2.74 -7.69
N TYR A 192 5.47 3.52 -6.64
CA TYR A 192 4.47 3.70 -5.59
C TYR A 192 3.68 4.99 -5.84
N ALA A 193 2.44 5.00 -5.35
CA ALA A 193 1.61 6.19 -5.35
C ALA A 193 1.02 6.43 -3.96
N ILE A 194 0.87 7.70 -3.60
CA ILE A 194 0.12 8.11 -2.43
C ILE A 194 -1.02 9.02 -2.89
N ILE A 195 -2.23 8.74 -2.42
CA ILE A 195 -3.43 9.55 -2.61
C ILE A 195 -3.89 9.99 -1.22
N TRP A 196 -4.14 11.28 -1.01
CA TRP A 196 -4.53 11.77 0.31
C TRP A 196 -5.59 12.88 0.24
N CYS A 197 -6.28 13.08 1.36
CA CYS A 197 -7.24 14.16 1.56
C CYS A 197 -6.51 15.39 2.14
N LYS A 198 -6.40 16.49 1.39
CA LYS A 198 -5.61 17.68 1.79
C LYS A 198 -6.16 18.37 3.03
N GLU A 199 -7.48 18.34 3.24
CA GLU A 199 -8.10 18.93 4.43
C GLU A 199 -7.76 18.16 5.71
N ILE A 200 -7.40 16.88 5.58
CA ILE A 200 -7.04 16.03 6.72
C ILE A 200 -5.53 16.02 6.93
N MET A 201 -4.73 15.87 5.87
CA MET A 201 -3.28 15.67 5.96
C MET A 201 -2.45 16.91 5.62
N GLY A 202 -3.05 17.96 5.10
CA GLY A 202 -2.32 19.11 4.56
C GLY A 202 -1.63 18.80 3.22
N ASN A 203 -0.53 19.52 2.96
CA ASN A 203 0.30 19.28 1.78
C ASN A 203 1.43 18.31 2.11
N ILE A 204 1.77 17.46 1.14
CA ILE A 204 2.98 16.66 1.18
C ILE A 204 4.21 17.55 0.93
N GLU A 205 5.30 17.25 1.61
CA GLU A 205 6.59 17.88 1.38
C GLU A 205 7.39 17.10 0.34
N ASP A 206 7.94 17.81 -0.63
CA ASP A 206 8.87 17.25 -1.60
C ASP A 206 10.31 17.41 -1.05
N ASP A 207 11.09 16.33 -0.93
CA ASP A 207 12.55 16.47 -0.72
C ASP A 207 13.18 16.89 -2.06
N PRO A 208 13.72 18.12 -2.15
CA PRO A 208 14.25 18.65 -3.40
C PRO A 208 15.52 17.91 -3.89
N THR A 209 16.19 17.14 -3.01
CA THR A 209 17.48 16.51 -3.31
C THR A 209 17.33 15.08 -3.81
N ASN A 210 16.49 14.27 -3.15
CA ASN A 210 16.33 12.85 -3.48
C ASN A 210 14.95 12.51 -4.07
N GLY A 211 14.06 13.50 -4.18
CA GLY A 211 12.63 13.24 -4.34
C GLY A 211 12.11 12.41 -3.17
N HIS A 212 11.08 11.60 -3.39
CA HIS A 212 10.54 10.76 -2.32
C HIS A 212 11.34 9.48 -2.05
N ARG A 213 12.39 9.15 -2.81
CA ARG A 213 13.05 7.82 -2.69
C ARG A 213 14.19 7.85 -1.68
N LEU A 214 14.17 6.88 -0.77
CA LEU A 214 15.27 6.61 0.14
C LEU A 214 16.35 5.80 -0.58
N MET A 215 17.62 6.15 -0.35
CA MET A 215 18.80 5.39 -0.80
C MET A 215 18.88 5.09 -2.32
N THR A 216 18.48 6.05 -3.17
CA THR A 216 18.43 5.91 -4.64
C THR A 216 19.75 5.52 -5.32
N LYS A 217 20.90 5.76 -4.68
CA LYS A 217 22.23 5.49 -5.24
C LYS A 217 22.84 4.18 -4.70
N GLY A 218 22.09 3.41 -3.92
CA GLY A 218 22.61 2.24 -3.20
C GLY A 218 23.77 2.59 -2.28
N PHE A 219 24.52 1.58 -1.84
CA PHE A 219 25.70 1.77 -0.98
C PHE A 219 26.97 2.17 -1.76
N HIS A 220 26.87 2.48 -3.06
CA HIS A 220 28.03 2.85 -3.88
C HIS A 220 28.66 4.19 -3.51
N GLN A 221 27.94 5.08 -2.81
CA GLN A 221 28.53 6.30 -2.24
C GLN A 221 29.46 6.01 -1.05
N LEU A 222 29.43 4.80 -0.48
CA LEU A 222 30.12 4.48 0.77
C LEU A 222 31.48 3.82 0.59
N ASN A 223 31.86 3.51 -0.64
CA ASN A 223 33.15 2.92 -0.97
C ASN A 223 34.02 3.94 -1.75
N PRO A 224 34.64 4.92 -1.06
CA PRO A 224 35.52 5.91 -1.70
C PRO A 224 36.76 5.28 -2.34
N SER A 225 37.11 4.05 -1.95
CA SER A 225 38.27 3.30 -2.42
C SER A 225 38.17 2.81 -3.87
N ARG A 226 36.96 2.62 -4.42
CA ARG A 226 36.77 2.14 -5.81
C ARG A 226 36.59 3.26 -6.84
N THR A 227 36.01 4.39 -6.46
CA THR A 227 35.86 5.55 -7.34
C THR A 227 37.19 6.26 -7.62
N ALA A 228 38.14 6.23 -6.69
CA ALA A 228 39.49 6.72 -6.93
C ALA A 228 40.23 5.89 -8.01
N ALA A 229 40.09 4.56 -7.98
CA ALA A 229 40.75 3.67 -8.93
C ALA A 229 40.13 3.70 -10.35
N SER A 230 38.87 4.11 -10.50
CA SER A 230 38.27 4.33 -11.83
C SER A 230 38.52 5.74 -12.35
N ALA A 231 38.63 6.75 -11.48
CA ALA A 231 38.97 8.12 -11.87
C ALA A 231 40.43 8.25 -12.36
N GLU A 232 41.34 7.40 -11.88
CA GLU A 232 42.73 7.36 -12.36
C GLU A 232 42.90 6.77 -13.77
N ARG A 233 41.89 6.09 -14.34
CA ARG A 233 41.98 5.53 -15.70
C ARG A 233 41.47 6.43 -16.82
N ASP A 234 40.78 7.51 -16.50
CA ASP A 234 40.07 8.32 -17.52
C ASP A 234 40.47 9.80 -17.60
N ASN A 235 41.55 10.26 -16.96
CA ASN A 235 41.99 11.66 -17.10
C ASN A 235 43.50 11.82 -17.31
N SER A 236 43.92 11.74 -18.57
CA SER A 236 45.08 12.44 -19.10
C SER A 236 44.66 13.80 -19.69
N VAL A 237 44.07 14.68 -18.90
CA VAL A 237 44.01 16.12 -19.20
C VAL A 237 44.09 16.88 -17.89
N GLU A 238 45.13 17.71 -17.76
CA GLU A 238 45.38 18.62 -16.65
C GLU A 238 44.15 19.49 -16.37
N SER A 239 43.55 19.33 -15.19
CA SER A 239 42.86 20.46 -14.56
C SER A 239 43.21 20.50 -13.07
N THR A 240 43.99 21.52 -12.75
CA THR A 240 44.39 21.92 -11.42
C THR A 240 43.22 22.66 -10.78
N GLN A 241 42.31 21.97 -10.08
CA GLN A 241 41.37 22.64 -9.17
C GLN A 241 40.75 21.67 -8.13
N ASN A 242 40.85 22.08 -6.88
CA ASN A 242 40.12 21.62 -5.69
C ASN A 242 40.45 20.24 -5.08
N THR A 243 41.53 20.21 -4.30
CA THR A 243 41.86 19.14 -3.32
C THR A 243 41.02 19.17 -2.04
N ASN A 244 39.95 19.98 -1.97
CA ASN A 244 39.06 20.04 -0.80
C ASN A 244 37.83 19.12 -0.92
N ASP A 245 37.49 18.59 -2.10
CA ASP A 245 36.33 17.70 -2.25
C ASP A 245 36.65 16.23 -1.89
N THR A 246 37.92 15.83 -1.88
CA THR A 246 38.31 14.45 -1.55
C THR A 246 38.30 14.16 -0.05
N ARG A 247 38.22 15.18 0.81
CA ARG A 247 38.25 15.01 2.28
C ARG A 247 36.87 14.84 2.91
N ARG A 248 35.78 15.08 2.18
CA ARG A 248 34.39 14.83 2.62
C ARG A 248 33.92 13.39 2.41
N LEU A 249 34.73 12.55 1.79
CA LEU A 249 34.41 11.14 1.48
C LEU A 249 34.67 10.16 2.65
N ALA A 250 34.97 10.66 3.85
CA ALA A 250 35.14 9.88 5.07
C ALA A 250 34.07 10.20 6.14
N GLU A 251 33.00 10.90 5.76
CA GLU A 251 31.84 11.09 6.63
C GLU A 251 31.01 9.81 6.64
N SER A 252 30.62 9.34 7.84
CA SER A 252 29.78 8.16 7.99
C SER A 252 28.55 8.26 7.10
N PRO A 253 28.08 7.15 6.54
CA PRO A 253 26.92 7.16 5.67
C PRO A 253 25.68 7.56 6.45
N SER A 254 25.24 8.81 6.33
CA SER A 254 24.00 9.27 6.96
C SER A 254 22.94 9.73 5.97
N LEU A 255 21.68 9.51 6.34
CA LEU A 255 20.51 10.10 5.67
C LEU A 255 19.65 10.83 6.69
N PHE A 256 18.75 11.70 6.24
CA PHE A 256 17.83 12.41 7.12
C PHE A 256 16.39 12.00 6.88
N ILE A 257 15.65 11.78 7.98
CA ILE A 257 14.17 11.70 7.98
C ILE A 257 13.67 12.77 8.92
N GLY A 258 13.06 13.83 8.37
CA GLY A 258 12.78 15.03 9.14
C GLY A 258 14.07 15.63 9.69
N ARG A 259 14.18 15.75 11.02
CA ARG A 259 15.41 16.18 11.71
C ARG A 259 16.27 15.03 12.22
N ALA A 260 15.81 13.79 12.06
CA ALA A 260 16.57 12.62 12.50
C ALA A 260 17.69 12.33 11.51
N GLU A 261 18.94 12.43 11.97
CA GLU A 261 20.09 11.86 11.27
C GLU A 261 20.11 10.34 11.53
N ILE A 262 20.16 9.58 10.45
CA ILE A 262 20.13 8.13 10.45
C ILE A 262 21.53 7.64 10.09
N ASP A 263 22.18 6.94 11.02
CA ASP A 263 23.49 6.32 10.82
C ASP A 263 23.31 4.96 10.12
N LEU A 264 23.91 4.82 8.94
CA LEU A 264 23.85 3.60 8.13
C LEU A 264 25.08 2.72 8.32
N THR A 265 25.96 3.00 9.29
CA THR A 265 27.21 2.25 9.51
C THR A 265 26.95 0.77 9.80
N ASP A 266 26.07 0.45 10.76
CA ASP A 266 25.75 -0.94 11.10
C ASP A 266 25.09 -1.68 9.93
N VAL A 267 24.20 -0.98 9.21
CA VAL A 267 23.55 -1.52 8.02
C VAL A 267 24.60 -1.84 6.95
N HIS A 268 25.55 -0.93 6.72
CA HIS A 268 26.62 -1.14 5.77
C HIS A 268 27.50 -2.34 6.15
N THR A 269 27.84 -2.51 7.43
CA THR A 269 28.56 -3.67 7.95
C THR A 269 27.80 -4.97 7.71
N MET A 270 26.49 -5.01 8.02
CA MET A 270 25.67 -6.19 7.74
C MET A 270 25.62 -6.51 6.23
N TRP A 271 25.47 -5.49 5.40
CA TRP A 271 25.39 -5.62 3.94
C TRP A 271 26.69 -6.16 3.34
N GLN A 272 27.82 -5.61 3.78
CA GLN A 272 29.15 -6.03 3.36
C GLN A 272 29.44 -7.47 3.81
N GLY A 273 29.11 -7.81 5.07
CA GLY A 273 29.25 -9.18 5.59
C GLY A 273 28.45 -10.21 4.78
N LEU A 274 27.22 -9.87 4.40
CA LEU A 274 26.37 -10.70 3.54
C LEU A 274 26.90 -10.81 2.10
N HIS A 275 27.35 -9.69 1.53
CA HIS A 275 27.96 -9.68 0.21
C HIS A 275 29.22 -10.56 0.17
N ASP A 276 30.07 -10.49 1.20
CA ASP A 276 31.31 -11.27 1.27
C ASP A 276 31.05 -12.77 1.51
N LEU A 277 29.99 -13.12 2.23
CA LEU A 277 29.60 -14.52 2.47
C LEU A 277 28.93 -15.15 1.25
N ALA A 278 27.92 -14.49 0.67
CA ALA A 278 27.05 -15.07 -0.34
C ALA A 278 27.45 -14.71 -1.78
N GLY A 279 28.27 -13.66 -1.98
CA GLY A 279 28.77 -13.21 -3.28
C GLY A 279 27.72 -12.70 -4.27
N ASN A 280 26.43 -12.81 -3.94
CA ASN A 280 25.30 -12.55 -4.84
C ASN A 280 24.29 -11.53 -4.30
N VAL A 281 24.60 -10.85 -3.20
CA VAL A 281 23.76 -9.79 -2.63
C VAL A 281 24.05 -8.48 -3.37
N SER A 282 23.01 -7.86 -3.90
CA SER A 282 23.09 -6.56 -4.58
C SER A 282 23.35 -5.45 -3.55
N LEU A 283 24.21 -4.48 -3.88
CA LEU A 283 24.41 -3.26 -3.06
C LEU A 283 23.27 -2.22 -3.19
N TYR A 284 22.17 -2.62 -3.83
CA TYR A 284 20.96 -1.82 -4.03
C TYR A 284 19.77 -2.59 -3.52
N PHE A 285 18.74 -1.85 -3.10
CA PHE A 285 17.42 -2.40 -2.93
C PHE A 285 16.88 -2.89 -4.28
N ASP A 286 16.24 -4.05 -4.28
CA ASP A 286 15.46 -4.56 -5.40
C ASP A 286 14.32 -3.62 -5.76
N ARG A 287 13.68 -3.05 -4.73
CA ARG A 287 12.69 -1.99 -4.79
C ARG A 287 13.03 -0.93 -3.76
N ALA A 288 13.44 0.24 -4.24
CA ALA A 288 13.83 1.35 -3.37
C ALA A 288 12.64 1.78 -2.48
N PRO A 289 12.84 1.91 -1.17
CA PRO A 289 11.83 2.45 -0.28
C PRO A 289 11.60 3.95 -0.54
N VAL A 290 10.40 4.42 -0.19
CA VAL A 290 9.94 5.78 -0.51
C VAL A 290 9.38 6.43 0.74
N LEU A 291 9.78 7.67 1.01
CA LEU A 291 9.33 8.52 2.10
C LEU A 291 8.37 9.60 1.59
N PHE A 292 7.19 9.65 2.19
CA PHE A 292 6.21 10.71 2.05
C PHE A 292 6.05 11.44 3.38
N SER A 293 6.15 12.78 3.40
CA SER A 293 6.16 13.57 4.64
C SER A 293 5.06 14.62 4.67
N PHE A 294 4.40 14.77 5.83
CA PHE A 294 3.34 15.74 6.08
C PHE A 294 3.66 16.54 7.35
N SER A 295 4.20 17.75 7.21
CA SER A 295 4.66 18.58 8.34
C SER A 295 3.61 19.56 8.88
N LYS A 296 2.51 19.76 8.14
CA LYS A 296 1.45 20.73 8.46
C LYS A 296 0.09 20.04 8.46
N VAL A 297 0.00 18.93 9.16
CA VAL A 297 -1.27 18.22 9.32
C VAL A 297 -2.17 19.05 10.25
N PRO A 298 -3.36 19.49 9.81
CA PRO A 298 -4.25 20.30 10.64
C PRO A 298 -4.54 19.64 11.99
N GLY A 299 -4.27 20.36 13.08
CA GLY A 299 -4.51 19.87 14.44
C GLY A 299 -3.38 19.02 15.04
N ILE A 300 -2.29 18.79 14.31
CA ILE A 300 -1.14 18.01 14.74
C ILE A 300 0.11 18.89 14.72
N ASP A 301 0.94 18.82 15.77
CA ASP A 301 2.13 19.66 15.93
C ASP A 301 3.46 18.99 15.51
N PHE A 302 3.37 17.74 15.03
CA PHE A 302 4.50 16.94 14.57
C PHE A 302 4.34 16.51 13.11
N THR A 303 5.44 16.06 12.51
CA THR A 303 5.47 15.59 11.12
C THR A 303 5.09 14.13 11.04
N ILE A 304 4.15 13.78 10.16
CA ILE A 304 3.85 12.39 9.82
C ILE A 304 4.69 11.98 8.61
N HIS A 305 5.53 10.97 8.79
CA HIS A 305 6.32 10.33 7.75
C HIS A 305 5.72 8.97 7.43
N ILE A 306 5.57 8.65 6.16
CA ILE A 306 5.13 7.35 5.66
C ILE A 306 6.23 6.77 4.78
N ILE A 307 6.84 5.69 5.25
CA ILE A 307 7.80 4.89 4.50
C ILE A 307 7.05 3.75 3.83
N VAL A 308 7.16 3.69 2.51
CA VAL A 308 6.55 2.68 1.65
C VAL A 308 7.65 1.79 1.10
N CYS A 309 7.48 0.49 1.22
CA CYS A 309 8.41 -0.48 0.66
C CYS A 309 7.66 -1.69 0.11
N HIS A 310 8.25 -2.36 -0.87
CA HIS A 310 7.85 -3.69 -1.28
C HIS A 310 9.08 -4.54 -1.05
N SER A 311 9.18 -5.08 0.16
CA SER A 311 10.27 -5.94 0.60
C SER A 311 9.99 -7.40 0.26
N ALA A 312 11.04 -8.21 0.23
CA ALA A 312 10.92 -9.66 0.08
C ALA A 312 10.32 -10.14 -1.25
N THR A 313 10.96 -9.82 -2.38
CA THR A 313 10.43 -10.25 -3.68
C THR A 313 10.96 -11.61 -4.08
N GLY A 314 10.39 -12.64 -3.48
CA GLY A 314 10.71 -14.04 -3.72
C GLY A 314 10.45 -14.47 -5.16
N GLY A 315 11.51 -14.53 -5.95
CA GLY A 315 11.55 -15.42 -7.11
C GLY A 315 12.56 -16.53 -6.82
N GLU A 316 12.36 -17.73 -7.38
CA GLU A 316 13.30 -18.86 -7.26
C GLU A 316 14.77 -18.49 -7.59
N SER A 317 14.99 -17.37 -8.28
CA SER A 317 16.30 -16.86 -8.69
C SER A 317 16.93 -15.82 -7.74
N LYS A 318 16.25 -15.37 -6.68
CA LYS A 318 16.74 -14.31 -5.79
C LYS A 318 17.19 -14.87 -4.44
N SER A 319 18.28 -14.30 -3.93
CA SER A 319 18.91 -14.73 -2.68
C SER A 319 18.04 -14.28 -1.49
N PRO A 320 17.61 -15.16 -0.58
CA PRO A 320 16.87 -14.76 0.64
C PRO A 320 17.65 -13.73 1.47
N HIS A 321 18.98 -13.79 1.39
CA HIS A 321 19.92 -12.82 1.92
C HIS A 321 19.65 -11.36 1.53
N GLN A 322 19.22 -11.10 0.28
CA GLN A 322 18.88 -9.76 -0.19
C GLN A 322 17.66 -9.21 0.57
N ASN A 323 16.61 -10.03 0.66
CA ASN A 323 15.37 -9.66 1.32
C ASN A 323 15.59 -9.36 2.81
N MET A 324 16.48 -10.11 3.44
CA MET A 324 16.83 -9.92 4.84
C MET A 324 17.59 -8.64 5.11
N ILE A 325 18.63 -8.33 4.32
CA ILE A 325 19.39 -7.12 4.56
C ILE A 325 18.56 -5.86 4.25
N GLU A 326 17.72 -5.92 3.22
CA GLU A 326 16.74 -4.85 2.94
C GLU A 326 15.80 -4.66 4.13
N THR A 327 15.31 -5.76 4.71
CA THR A 327 14.46 -5.73 5.91
C THR A 327 15.18 -5.11 7.11
N ALA A 328 16.38 -5.58 7.44
CA ALA A 328 17.15 -5.04 8.57
C ALA A 328 17.50 -3.57 8.37
N CYS A 329 17.83 -3.17 7.13
CA CYS A 329 18.06 -1.78 6.79
C CYS A 329 16.82 -0.92 7.06
N LEU A 330 15.64 -1.35 6.60
CA LEU A 330 14.38 -0.65 6.86
C LEU A 330 14.06 -0.53 8.35
N GLN A 331 14.23 -1.63 9.08
CA GLN A 331 14.02 -1.68 10.53
C GLN A 331 14.95 -0.72 11.28
N SER A 332 16.24 -0.67 10.90
CA SER A 332 17.22 0.25 11.48
C SER A 332 16.84 1.71 11.20
N ILE A 333 16.52 2.05 9.94
CA ILE A 333 16.09 3.40 9.54
C ILE A 333 14.87 3.85 10.37
N CYS A 334 13.84 3.00 10.45
CA CYS A 334 12.60 3.31 11.16
C CYS A 334 12.83 3.49 12.66
N THR A 335 13.64 2.62 13.25
CA THR A 335 13.98 2.67 14.69
C THR A 335 14.74 3.94 15.04
N GLN A 336 15.76 4.31 14.24
CA GLN A 336 16.54 5.51 14.47
C GLN A 336 15.70 6.78 14.26
N ALA A 337 14.84 6.80 13.24
CA ALA A 337 13.97 7.94 12.97
C ALA A 337 12.94 8.17 14.09
N THR A 338 12.40 7.09 14.67
CA THR A 338 11.39 7.16 15.74
C THR A 338 11.99 7.54 17.09
N LYS A 339 13.25 7.20 17.38
CA LYS A 339 13.93 7.56 18.65
C LYS A 339 14.16 9.07 18.83
N LYS A 340 14.02 9.86 17.77
CA LYS A 340 14.07 11.34 17.82
C LYS A 340 12.65 11.86 18.04
N GLU A 341 12.09 11.52 19.21
CA GLU A 341 10.65 11.54 19.53
C GLU A 341 9.96 12.91 19.41
N ASP A 342 10.72 14.02 19.43
CA ASP A 342 10.15 15.35 19.62
C ASP A 342 9.39 15.93 18.41
N GLU A 343 9.55 15.39 17.18
CA GLU A 343 9.02 16.05 15.97
C GLU A 343 8.48 15.14 14.85
N SER A 344 8.62 13.82 14.95
CA SER A 344 8.37 12.91 13.83
C SER A 344 7.61 11.65 14.25
N PHE A 345 6.57 11.31 13.50
CA PHE A 345 5.81 10.06 13.60
C PHE A 345 6.00 9.24 12.32
N VAL A 346 6.71 8.11 12.41
CA VAL A 346 7.16 7.36 11.23
C VAL A 346 6.38 6.05 11.08
N VAL A 347 5.47 6.02 10.11
CA VAL A 347 4.71 4.83 9.70
C VAL A 347 5.51 4.06 8.66
N LEU A 348 5.64 2.75 8.83
CA LEU A 348 6.22 1.87 7.84
C LEU A 348 5.11 0.98 7.27
N LEU A 349 4.94 0.93 5.95
CA LEU A 349 3.93 0.10 5.32
C LEU A 349 4.42 -0.49 4.00
N GLY A 350 3.81 -1.58 3.57
CA GLY A 350 4.28 -2.27 2.38
C GLY A 350 3.83 -3.71 2.25
N ASP A 351 4.22 -4.32 1.13
CA ASP A 351 4.30 -5.75 0.97
C ASP A 351 5.62 -6.26 1.57
N PHE A 352 5.53 -7.05 2.62
CA PHE A 352 6.65 -7.66 3.34
C PHE A 352 6.82 -9.16 3.05
N ASN A 353 5.88 -9.75 2.30
CA ASN A 353 5.83 -11.17 1.96
C ASN A 353 6.18 -12.11 3.14
N THR A 354 5.69 -11.78 4.35
CA THR A 354 6.03 -12.48 5.61
C THR A 354 5.54 -13.92 5.69
N ALA A 355 4.78 -14.39 4.70
CA ALA A 355 4.22 -15.74 4.66
C ALA A 355 4.67 -16.52 3.40
N GLU A 356 5.80 -16.14 2.81
CA GLU A 356 6.37 -16.85 1.66
C GLU A 356 7.57 -17.70 2.06
N ASP A 357 7.42 -19.02 1.94
CA ASP A 357 8.41 -20.05 2.33
C ASP A 357 9.83 -19.83 1.78
N HIS A 358 9.99 -19.06 0.70
CA HIS A 358 11.29 -18.80 0.05
C HIS A 358 11.94 -17.48 0.49
N ASN A 359 11.23 -16.61 1.21
CA ASN A 359 11.74 -15.29 1.57
C ASN A 359 12.46 -15.28 2.92
N GLN A 360 12.08 -16.17 3.84
CA GLN A 360 12.66 -16.28 5.19
C GLN A 360 12.62 -14.95 5.98
N THR A 361 11.87 -13.94 5.54
CA THR A 361 11.83 -12.64 6.22
C THR A 361 10.92 -12.67 7.44
N GLU A 362 10.07 -13.68 7.61
CA GLU A 362 9.17 -13.84 8.75
C GLU A 362 9.88 -13.72 10.10
N PHE A 363 11.09 -14.26 10.19
CA PHE A 363 11.93 -14.23 11.39
C PHE A 363 12.46 -12.84 11.73
N MET A 364 12.39 -11.87 10.80
CA MET A 364 12.71 -10.47 11.09
C MET A 364 11.52 -9.71 11.65
N TRP A 365 10.29 -10.21 11.43
CA TRP A 365 9.05 -9.49 11.74
C TRP A 365 8.26 -10.08 12.91
N ASP A 366 8.64 -11.26 13.40
CA ASP A 366 7.95 -11.97 14.48
C ASP A 366 8.91 -12.20 15.65
N GLU A 367 8.59 -11.68 16.84
CA GLU A 367 9.37 -11.87 18.09
C GLU A 367 9.40 -13.34 18.55
N GLU A 368 8.36 -14.11 18.25
CA GLU A 368 8.22 -15.50 18.69
C GLU A 368 9.06 -16.47 17.84
N LEU A 369 9.46 -16.06 16.64
CA LEU A 369 10.28 -16.87 15.76
C LEU A 369 11.78 -16.70 16.08
N PRO A 370 12.47 -17.72 16.59
CA PRO A 370 13.89 -17.63 16.90
C PRO A 370 14.73 -17.40 15.64
N PHE A 371 15.59 -16.36 15.65
CA PHE A 371 16.45 -15.97 14.52
C PHE A 371 17.40 -17.10 14.08
N GLN A 372 17.76 -18.02 14.98
CA GLN A 372 18.66 -19.15 14.71
C GLN A 372 18.09 -20.20 13.74
N TYR A 373 16.77 -20.24 13.53
CA TYR A 373 16.13 -21.26 12.67
C TYR A 373 16.03 -20.84 11.20
N MET A 374 16.47 -19.62 10.88
CA MET A 374 16.51 -19.08 9.53
C MET A 374 17.44 -19.84 8.60
N TRP A 375 18.48 -20.44 9.15
CA TRP A 375 19.63 -20.86 8.37
C TRP A 375 19.56 -22.36 8.10
N ASP A 376 19.50 -22.68 6.81
CA ASP A 376 19.84 -24.02 6.35
C ASP A 376 21.21 -24.37 6.97
N LYS A 377 21.37 -25.59 7.47
CA LYS A 377 22.47 -25.98 8.38
C LYS A 377 23.90 -25.75 7.83
N ASP A 378 24.00 -25.37 6.56
CA ASP A 378 25.23 -25.27 5.78
C ASP A 378 25.78 -23.83 5.62
N VAL A 379 25.07 -22.78 6.07
CA VAL A 379 25.54 -21.38 5.99
C VAL A 379 25.51 -20.71 7.37
N SER A 380 26.67 -20.64 8.03
CA SER A 380 26.84 -19.88 9.27
C SER A 380 27.36 -18.47 8.98
N PHE A 381 26.61 -17.46 9.40
CA PHE A 381 27.08 -16.07 9.41
C PHE A 381 28.24 -15.87 10.39
N PRO A 382 29.11 -14.88 10.13
CA PRO A 382 29.95 -14.31 11.18
C PRO A 382 29.09 -13.92 12.40
N GLU A 383 29.54 -14.27 13.61
CA GLU A 383 28.78 -14.08 14.86
C GLU A 383 28.39 -12.61 15.10
N ASP A 384 29.27 -11.69 14.71
CA ASP A 384 29.06 -10.24 14.73
C ASP A 384 27.92 -9.81 13.81
N VAL A 385 27.85 -10.35 12.58
CA VAL A 385 26.76 -10.07 11.63
C VAL A 385 25.42 -10.61 12.17
N SER A 386 25.39 -11.82 12.71
CA SER A 386 24.17 -12.37 13.33
C SER A 386 23.67 -11.51 14.49
N LYS A 387 24.58 -11.07 15.38
CA LYS A 387 24.23 -10.18 16.49
C LYS A 387 23.67 -8.85 16.02
N LEU A 388 24.17 -8.30 14.92
CA LEU A 388 23.65 -7.04 14.35
C LEU A 388 22.22 -7.22 13.82
N PHE A 389 21.91 -8.33 13.15
CA PHE A 389 20.54 -8.63 12.72
C PHE A 389 19.58 -8.78 13.90
N GLU A 390 19.96 -9.56 14.91
CA GLU A 390 19.16 -9.80 16.11
C GLU A 390 18.91 -8.49 16.88
N SER A 391 19.97 -7.71 17.14
CA SER A 391 19.87 -6.40 17.78
C SER A 391 19.00 -5.42 16.99
N THR A 392 19.12 -5.40 15.66
CA THR A 392 18.30 -4.54 14.79
C THR A 392 16.82 -4.91 14.87
N ARG A 393 16.51 -6.21 14.80
CA ARG A 393 15.15 -6.75 14.94
C ARG A 393 14.58 -6.41 16.31
N GLU A 394 15.29 -6.72 17.40
CA GLU A 394 14.84 -6.46 18.77
C GLU A 394 14.58 -4.97 18.98
N ALA A 395 15.49 -4.11 18.51
CA ALA A 395 15.32 -2.67 18.61
C ALA A 395 14.06 -2.20 17.86
N PHE A 396 13.82 -2.69 16.65
CA PHE A 396 12.63 -2.36 15.88
C PHE A 396 11.35 -2.85 16.57
N LEU A 397 11.28 -4.12 16.95
CA LEU A 397 10.11 -4.70 17.61
C LEU A 397 9.85 -4.07 18.99
N SER A 398 10.88 -3.52 19.66
CA SER A 398 10.69 -2.74 20.89
C SER A 398 10.05 -1.37 20.65
N CYS A 399 10.29 -0.77 19.47
CA CYS A 399 9.81 0.56 19.08
C CYS A 399 8.51 0.53 18.29
N TYR A 400 8.19 -0.56 17.61
CA TYR A 400 7.07 -0.68 16.69
C TYR A 400 6.12 -1.81 17.06
N TYR A 401 4.84 -1.65 16.72
CA TYR A 401 3.85 -2.71 16.73
C TYR A 401 3.29 -2.91 15.33
N ARG A 402 2.83 -4.14 15.10
CA ARG A 402 2.14 -4.55 13.88
C ARG A 402 0.70 -4.05 13.94
N GLY A 403 0.33 -3.15 13.06
CA GLY A 403 -0.99 -2.53 13.03
C GLY A 403 -2.08 -3.50 12.60
N VAL A 404 -1.79 -4.46 11.73
CA VAL A 404 -2.75 -5.46 11.23
C VAL A 404 -2.39 -6.84 11.77
N PRO A 405 -3.35 -7.63 12.31
CA PRO A 405 -3.06 -8.98 12.78
C PRO A 405 -2.53 -9.90 11.65
N SER A 406 -1.40 -10.56 11.91
CA SER A 406 -0.73 -11.49 10.98
C SER A 406 -1.60 -12.66 10.53
N ALA A 407 -2.56 -13.07 11.37
CA ALA A 407 -3.50 -14.13 11.09
C ALA A 407 -4.51 -13.80 9.98
N LEU A 408 -4.68 -12.52 9.61
CA LEU A 408 -5.61 -12.09 8.58
C LEU A 408 -4.92 -12.07 7.22
N PRO A 409 -5.28 -12.92 6.25
CA PRO A 409 -4.60 -12.93 4.96
C PRO A 409 -4.90 -11.66 4.18
N THR A 410 -3.94 -11.11 3.46
CA THR A 410 -4.16 -9.92 2.63
C THR A 410 -4.40 -10.30 1.17
N ASN A 411 -3.88 -11.45 0.73
CA ASN A 411 -4.17 -11.97 -0.60
C ASN A 411 -5.62 -12.48 -0.72
N VAL A 412 -6.16 -12.40 -1.94
CA VAL A 412 -7.50 -12.90 -2.29
C VAL A 412 -7.45 -14.33 -2.84
N PHE A 413 -6.30 -14.76 -3.36
CA PHE A 413 -6.17 -15.99 -4.14
C PHE A 413 -6.43 -17.36 -3.50
N PRO A 414 -6.61 -17.56 -2.18
CA PRO A 414 -7.28 -18.77 -1.70
C PRO A 414 -8.64 -19.02 -2.37
N PHE A 415 -9.38 -17.97 -2.79
CA PHE A 415 -10.71 -18.12 -3.39
C PHE A 415 -10.71 -18.52 -4.88
N LEU A 416 -9.61 -18.33 -5.63
CA LEU A 416 -9.59 -18.48 -7.10
C LEU A 416 -8.63 -19.56 -7.62
N ALA A 417 -7.65 -19.98 -6.81
CA ALA A 417 -6.71 -21.04 -7.19
C ALA A 417 -7.20 -22.47 -6.83
N GLY A 418 -8.31 -22.58 -6.09
CA GLY A 418 -8.91 -23.83 -5.60
C GLY A 418 -8.36 -24.25 -4.23
N GLU A 419 -8.76 -25.45 -3.77
CA GLU A 419 -8.48 -26.03 -2.43
C GLU A 419 -7.00 -26.05 -1.99
N ASN A 420 -6.05 -25.74 -2.87
CA ASN A 420 -4.61 -25.80 -2.61
C ASN A 420 -3.94 -24.44 -2.37
N ALA A 421 -4.69 -23.33 -2.39
CA ALA A 421 -4.10 -22.02 -2.17
C ALA A 421 -4.13 -21.64 -0.69
N THR A 422 -2.96 -21.59 -0.09
CA THR A 422 -2.77 -21.10 1.27
C THR A 422 -3.00 -19.59 1.30
N PRO A 423 -3.94 -19.08 2.11
CA PRO A 423 -4.02 -17.66 2.39
C PRO A 423 -2.69 -17.14 2.92
N LYS A 424 -2.26 -15.95 2.47
CA LYS A 424 -1.00 -15.33 2.87
C LYS A 424 -1.22 -13.91 3.35
N HIS A 425 -0.52 -13.54 4.41
CA HIS A 425 -0.41 -12.16 4.87
C HIS A 425 0.90 -11.59 4.35
N ASN A 426 0.77 -10.75 3.34
CA ASN A 426 1.91 -10.16 2.64
C ASN A 426 2.01 -8.67 2.96
N ASP A 427 0.87 -7.99 3.05
CA ASP A 427 0.83 -6.54 3.27
C ASP A 427 0.69 -6.19 4.74
N ASP A 428 1.42 -5.17 5.21
CA ASP A 428 1.36 -4.74 6.61
C ASP A 428 1.50 -3.23 6.79
N ILE A 429 1.13 -2.77 8.00
CA ILE A 429 1.33 -1.40 8.46
C ILE A 429 1.91 -1.46 9.88
N TRP A 430 3.13 -0.97 10.05
CA TRP A 430 3.85 -0.88 11.31
C TRP A 430 3.80 0.56 11.85
N LEU A 431 3.48 0.66 13.14
CA LEU A 431 3.28 1.92 13.83
C LEU A 431 4.18 2.01 15.07
N PRO A 432 4.71 3.19 15.42
CA PRO A 432 5.46 3.38 16.66
C PRO A 432 4.62 3.06 17.93
N LYS A 433 5.15 2.23 18.85
CA LYS A 433 4.51 1.82 20.13
C LYS A 433 4.40 2.94 21.16
N LYS A 434 5.43 3.80 21.23
CA LYS A 434 5.64 4.75 22.33
C LYS A 434 5.98 6.14 21.79
N SER A 435 5.06 6.75 21.05
CA SER A 435 5.17 8.19 20.83
C SER A 435 4.14 8.88 21.71
N ASP A 436 4.56 9.85 22.52
CA ASP A 436 3.61 10.77 23.15
C ASP A 436 2.73 11.46 22.09
N LYS A 437 3.23 11.50 20.85
CA LYS A 437 2.52 11.90 19.63
C LYS A 437 1.30 11.04 19.27
N MET A 438 1.29 9.74 19.58
CA MET A 438 0.07 8.93 19.46
C MET A 438 -1.01 9.41 20.42
N LYS A 439 -0.66 9.88 21.63
CA LYS A 439 -1.61 10.49 22.57
C LYS A 439 -2.13 11.85 22.09
N GLU A 440 -1.37 12.55 21.25
CA GLU A 440 -1.83 13.79 20.61
C GLU A 440 -2.79 13.51 19.44
N LEU A 441 -2.56 12.43 18.69
CA LEU A 441 -3.49 11.92 17.68
C LEU A 441 -4.76 11.33 18.29
N THR A 442 -4.62 10.69 19.44
CA THR A 442 -5.68 10.00 20.16
C THR A 442 -5.99 10.77 21.45
N ASN A 443 -6.93 11.73 21.40
CA ASN A 443 -7.50 12.37 22.58
C ASN A 443 -7.67 11.33 23.71
N VAL A 444 -6.88 11.54 24.76
CA VAL A 444 -6.76 10.82 26.04
C VAL A 444 -7.83 9.75 26.28
N GLY A 445 -7.42 8.47 26.32
CA GLY A 445 -8.29 7.37 26.73
C GLY A 445 -7.70 5.98 26.45
N THR A 446 -6.95 5.43 27.41
CA THR A 446 -6.44 4.04 27.45
C THR A 446 -5.80 3.53 26.14
N LEU A 447 -4.61 4.02 25.80
CA LEU A 447 -3.72 3.24 24.94
C LEU A 447 -3.38 1.93 25.68
N ASP A 448 -3.57 0.78 25.06
CA ASP A 448 -2.98 -0.45 25.58
C ASP A 448 -1.44 -0.37 25.51
N GLY A 449 -0.74 -1.40 25.99
CA GLY A 449 0.73 -1.45 25.93
C GLY A 449 1.34 -1.34 24.52
N SER A 450 0.51 -1.30 23.47
CA SER A 450 0.90 -1.11 22.06
C SER A 450 0.63 0.29 21.50
N GLY A 451 0.00 1.20 22.23
CA GLY A 451 -0.12 2.60 21.80
C GLY A 451 -1.29 2.91 20.84
N ASN A 452 -2.19 1.94 20.58
CA ASN A 452 -3.47 2.13 19.87
C ASN A 452 -4.41 0.94 20.14
N ASN A 453 -5.68 1.17 20.46
CA ASN A 453 -6.67 0.10 20.63
C ASN A 453 -7.37 -0.30 19.32
N HIS A 454 -7.18 0.45 18.23
CA HIS A 454 -7.74 0.12 16.93
C HIS A 454 -6.85 -0.87 16.18
N LYS A 455 -7.13 -2.17 16.36
CA LYS A 455 -6.57 -3.19 15.46
C LYS A 455 -6.89 -2.80 14.02
N GLY A 456 -5.86 -2.75 13.20
CA GLY A 456 -5.99 -2.59 11.76
C GLY A 456 -6.88 -3.67 11.18
N VAL A 457 -7.56 -3.33 10.10
CA VAL A 457 -8.55 -4.19 9.45
C VAL A 457 -8.08 -4.54 8.05
N VAL A 458 -8.29 -5.79 7.67
CA VAL A 458 -8.26 -6.20 6.26
C VAL A 458 -9.64 -5.93 5.70
N ILE A 459 -9.74 -5.02 4.73
CA ILE A 459 -11.00 -4.58 4.18
C ILE A 459 -11.64 -5.73 3.41
N THR A 460 -12.92 -5.98 3.69
CA THR A 460 -13.70 -7.00 3.01
C THR A 460 -13.87 -6.66 1.55
N ILE A 461 -13.89 -7.69 0.70
CA ILE A 461 -14.17 -7.54 -0.72
C ILE A 461 -15.60 -7.01 -0.86
N PRO A 462 -15.83 -5.85 -1.50
CA PRO A 462 -17.18 -5.30 -1.60
C PRO A 462 -18.12 -6.24 -2.36
N ASP A 463 -19.38 -6.34 -1.94
CA ASP A 463 -20.38 -7.22 -2.57
C ASP A 463 -20.52 -7.00 -4.08
N TRP A 464 -20.38 -5.75 -4.53
CA TRP A 464 -20.44 -5.43 -5.96
C TRP A 464 -19.21 -5.94 -6.73
N VAL A 465 -18.03 -6.04 -6.09
CA VAL A 465 -16.85 -6.70 -6.68
C VAL A 465 -17.09 -8.19 -6.77
N LEU A 466 -17.60 -8.81 -5.69
CA LEU A 466 -17.94 -10.23 -5.67
C LEU A 466 -18.95 -10.59 -6.77
N HIS A 467 -19.96 -9.74 -6.98
CA HIS A 467 -20.92 -9.91 -8.07
C HIS A 467 -20.26 -9.81 -9.46
N LEU A 468 -19.38 -8.82 -9.67
CA LEU A 468 -18.64 -8.71 -10.95
C LEU A 468 -17.73 -9.92 -11.19
N TRP A 469 -17.10 -10.44 -10.15
CA TRP A 469 -16.29 -11.65 -10.24
C TRP A 469 -17.12 -12.88 -10.57
N ASP A 470 -18.28 -13.06 -9.95
CA ASP A 470 -19.21 -14.14 -10.29
C ASP A 470 -19.63 -14.08 -11.76
N LEU A 471 -20.06 -12.91 -12.24
CA LEU A 471 -20.44 -12.72 -13.65
C LEU A 471 -19.28 -13.05 -14.62
N LYS A 472 -18.08 -12.54 -14.34
CA LYS A 472 -16.89 -12.81 -15.18
C LYS A 472 -16.46 -14.27 -15.14
N THR A 473 -16.56 -14.89 -13.97
CA THR A 473 -16.21 -16.31 -13.78
C THR A 473 -17.17 -17.20 -14.54
N ARG A 474 -18.49 -16.96 -14.44
CA ARG A 474 -19.50 -17.69 -15.21
C ARG A 474 -19.27 -17.55 -16.72
N ALA A 475 -19.10 -16.33 -17.21
CA ALA A 475 -18.83 -16.09 -18.63
C ALA A 475 -17.57 -16.81 -19.11
N TYR A 476 -16.50 -16.81 -18.29
CA TYR A 476 -15.27 -17.53 -18.60
C TYR A 476 -15.49 -19.05 -18.66
N PHE A 477 -16.26 -19.62 -17.73
CA PHE A 477 -16.58 -21.05 -17.74
C PHE A 477 -17.53 -21.45 -18.87
N ASP A 478 -18.48 -20.60 -19.24
CA ASP A 478 -19.36 -20.81 -20.39
C ASP A 478 -18.56 -20.88 -21.71
N GLU A 479 -17.49 -20.08 -21.83
CA GLU A 479 -16.61 -20.05 -23.01
C GLU A 479 -15.73 -21.31 -23.12
N ILE A 480 -15.11 -21.73 -22.01
CA ILE A 480 -14.16 -22.87 -22.03
C ILE A 480 -14.85 -24.24 -21.86
N GLY A 481 -16.11 -24.27 -21.43
CA GLY A 481 -16.89 -25.49 -21.15
C GLY A 481 -16.51 -26.24 -19.87
N ASN A 482 -17.05 -27.46 -19.70
CA ASN A 482 -16.88 -28.32 -18.52
C ASN A 482 -15.49 -28.98 -18.37
N ALA A 483 -14.43 -28.38 -18.90
CA ALA A 483 -13.09 -28.91 -18.80
C ALA A 483 -12.47 -28.63 -17.41
N LYS A 484 -11.69 -29.58 -16.89
CA LYS A 484 -10.85 -29.33 -15.72
C LYS A 484 -9.88 -28.19 -16.04
N LEU A 485 -9.91 -27.12 -15.24
CA LEU A 485 -9.03 -25.96 -15.48
C LEU A 485 -7.55 -26.36 -15.45
N SER A 486 -6.87 -26.14 -16.57
CA SER A 486 -5.41 -26.19 -16.63
C SER A 486 -4.80 -25.10 -15.75
N ARG A 487 -3.50 -25.22 -15.39
CA ARG A 487 -2.78 -24.16 -14.67
C ARG A 487 -2.81 -22.82 -15.41
N ALA A 488 -2.69 -22.85 -16.74
CA ALA A 488 -2.76 -21.65 -17.57
C ALA A 488 -4.16 -21.02 -17.53
N SER A 489 -5.22 -21.81 -17.61
CA SER A 489 -6.61 -21.33 -17.52
C SER A 489 -6.90 -20.69 -16.16
N LYS A 490 -6.43 -21.30 -15.06
CA LYS A 490 -6.52 -20.71 -13.71
C LYS A 490 -5.81 -19.35 -13.64
N HIS A 491 -4.60 -19.26 -14.19
CA HIS A 491 -3.86 -18.01 -14.23
C HIS A 491 -4.59 -16.92 -15.04
N THR A 492 -5.18 -17.28 -16.18
CA THR A 492 -5.98 -16.37 -17.00
C THR A 492 -7.20 -15.86 -16.24
N LEU A 493 -7.94 -16.75 -15.56
CA LEU A 493 -9.08 -16.37 -14.73
C LEU A 493 -8.65 -15.43 -13.58
N ASN A 494 -7.58 -15.79 -12.86
CA ASN A 494 -7.03 -14.95 -11.79
C ASN A 494 -6.69 -13.55 -12.29
N ARG A 495 -6.04 -13.46 -13.45
CA ARG A 495 -5.72 -12.19 -14.10
C ARG A 495 -6.99 -11.41 -14.49
N LEU A 496 -8.01 -12.08 -15.02
CA LEU A 496 -9.28 -11.45 -15.38
C LEU A 496 -9.95 -10.81 -14.15
N LEU A 497 -9.93 -11.51 -13.02
CA LEU A 497 -10.57 -11.08 -11.78
C LEU A 497 -9.76 -10.01 -11.05
N SER A 498 -8.43 -10.15 -10.97
CA SER A 498 -7.56 -9.11 -10.39
C SER A 498 -7.65 -7.80 -11.17
N MET A 499 -7.83 -7.88 -12.50
CA MET A 499 -8.08 -6.71 -13.36
C MET A 499 -9.45 -6.05 -13.12
N THR A 500 -10.32 -6.60 -12.26
CA THR A 500 -11.58 -5.96 -11.87
C THR A 500 -11.41 -5.09 -10.63
N TRP A 501 -10.51 -5.44 -9.71
CA TRP A 501 -10.31 -4.75 -8.43
C TRP A 501 -8.84 -4.80 -8.03
N SER A 502 -8.43 -5.82 -7.28
CA SER A 502 -7.06 -6.22 -7.00
C SER A 502 -7.08 -7.69 -6.56
N ASP A 503 -5.94 -8.34 -6.56
CA ASP A 503 -5.74 -9.64 -5.92
C ASP A 503 -5.22 -9.56 -4.48
N HIS A 504 -4.95 -8.36 -4.00
CA HIS A 504 -4.75 -8.05 -2.59
C HIS A 504 -5.93 -7.23 -2.08
N ARG A 505 -6.29 -7.48 -0.82
CA ARG A 505 -7.28 -6.69 -0.10
C ARG A 505 -6.57 -5.48 0.50
N PRO A 506 -7.17 -4.28 0.42
CA PRO A 506 -6.59 -3.14 1.11
C PRO A 506 -6.64 -3.39 2.63
N ILE A 507 -5.60 -2.95 3.31
CA ILE A 507 -5.54 -2.95 4.77
C ILE A 507 -5.55 -1.52 5.27
N SER A 508 -6.07 -1.31 6.47
CA SER A 508 -6.10 0.04 7.04
C SER A 508 -5.97 0.04 8.55
N VAL A 509 -5.31 1.05 9.07
CA VAL A 509 -5.22 1.36 10.51
C VAL A 509 -5.93 2.68 10.79
N ASP A 510 -6.65 2.74 11.90
CA ASP A 510 -7.24 3.98 12.38
C ASP A 510 -6.32 4.62 13.40
N LEU A 511 -5.89 5.85 13.15
CA LEU A 511 -5.11 6.65 14.10
C LEU A 511 -5.98 7.66 14.86
N SER A 512 -7.29 7.68 14.61
CA SER A 512 -8.21 8.55 15.34
C SER A 512 -8.34 8.15 16.82
N PRO A 513 -8.68 9.10 17.71
CA PRO A 513 -8.96 8.81 19.11
C PRO A 513 -10.09 7.80 19.27
N VAL A 514 -9.92 6.88 20.22
CA VAL A 514 -11.07 6.21 20.84
C VAL A 514 -11.77 7.26 21.69
N LEU A 515 -13.02 7.60 21.38
CA LEU A 515 -13.84 8.39 22.29
C LEU A 515 -13.91 7.62 23.62
N GLU A 516 -13.58 8.28 24.74
CA GLU A 516 -13.65 7.61 26.05
C GLU A 516 -15.04 7.01 26.26
N ALA A 517 -15.09 5.94 27.06
CA ALA A 517 -16.34 5.38 27.55
C ALA A 517 -17.32 6.46 28.09
N ALA A 518 -16.79 7.54 28.67
CA ALA A 518 -17.60 8.65 29.17
C ALA A 518 -18.33 9.47 28.08
N GLU A 519 -17.84 9.45 26.84
CA GLU A 519 -18.44 10.12 25.68
C GLU A 519 -19.28 9.17 24.80
N LEU A 520 -19.00 7.87 24.87
CA LEU A 520 -19.87 6.81 24.38
C LEU A 520 -21.10 6.77 25.29
N GLY A 521 -22.21 7.38 24.88
CA GLY A 521 -23.46 7.36 25.63
C GLY A 521 -23.77 5.97 26.20
N GLN A 522 -24.31 5.91 27.41
CA GLN A 522 -24.47 4.69 28.23
C GLN A 522 -24.97 3.46 27.44
N GLU A 523 -25.80 3.68 26.42
CA GLU A 523 -26.32 2.68 25.49
C GLU A 523 -25.22 1.87 24.78
N VAL A 524 -24.16 2.53 24.28
CA VAL A 524 -23.06 1.87 23.56
C VAL A 524 -22.15 1.12 24.52
N LEU A 525 -21.97 1.65 25.74
CA LEU A 525 -21.23 0.94 26.79
C LEU A 525 -21.94 -0.32 27.24
N ASP A 526 -23.26 -0.29 27.32
CA ASP A 526 -24.06 -1.45 27.68
C ASP A 526 -24.02 -2.52 26.58
N GLU A 527 -23.98 -2.13 25.29
CA GLU A 527 -23.75 -3.07 24.17
C GLU A 527 -22.35 -3.72 24.21
N ILE A 528 -21.30 -2.93 24.46
CA ILE A 528 -19.93 -3.46 24.56
C ILE A 528 -19.83 -4.45 25.73
N LYS A 529 -20.33 -4.08 26.91
CA LYS A 529 -20.38 -4.97 28.08
C LYS A 529 -21.17 -6.23 27.80
N TRP A 530 -22.29 -6.12 27.09
CA TRP A 530 -23.09 -7.27 26.69
C TRP A 530 -22.32 -8.21 25.76
N ALA A 531 -21.62 -7.68 24.75
CA ALA A 531 -20.80 -8.45 23.83
C ALA A 531 -19.64 -9.17 24.53
N GLU A 532 -18.93 -8.48 25.44
CA GLU A 532 -17.88 -9.09 26.26
C GLU A 532 -18.42 -10.21 27.16
N MET A 533 -19.57 -9.98 27.81
CA MET A 533 -20.25 -11.00 28.60
C MET A 533 -20.69 -12.19 27.75
N TYR A 534 -21.12 -11.96 26.51
CA TYR A 534 -21.54 -12.99 25.58
C TYR A 534 -20.36 -13.87 25.15
N VAL A 535 -19.23 -13.27 24.78
CA VAL A 535 -17.98 -14.00 24.45
C VAL A 535 -17.46 -14.77 25.66
N TYR A 536 -17.50 -14.18 26.86
CA TYR A 536 -17.10 -14.85 28.09
C TYR A 536 -18.02 -16.05 28.42
N LYS A 537 -19.34 -15.90 28.27
CA LYS A 537 -20.30 -17.01 28.42
C LYS A 537 -20.08 -18.11 27.40
N MET A 538 -19.81 -17.77 26.14
CA MET A 538 -19.50 -18.76 25.10
C MET A 538 -18.24 -19.55 25.43
N LYS A 539 -17.19 -18.90 25.96
CA LYS A 539 -15.96 -19.57 26.44
C LYS A 539 -16.20 -20.47 27.65
N LEU A 540 -17.08 -20.09 28.57
CA LEU A 540 -17.43 -20.92 29.73
C LEU A 540 -18.35 -22.09 29.38
N GLN A 541 -19.11 -21.99 28.29
CA GLN A 541 -20.02 -23.04 27.83
C GLN A 541 -19.36 -24.00 26.82
N GLY A 542 -18.24 -23.60 26.22
CA GLY A 542 -17.45 -24.39 25.26
C GLY A 542 -16.34 -25.22 25.89
N GLY A 543 -16.65 -25.97 26.95
CA GLY A 543 -15.79 -27.07 27.39
C GLY A 543 -15.76 -28.17 26.32
N ASP A 544 -14.57 -28.37 25.75
CA ASP A 544 -14.07 -29.55 25.04
C ASP A 544 -14.70 -30.07 23.74
N ASP A 545 -15.81 -29.53 23.22
CA ASP A 545 -16.34 -29.99 21.91
C ASP A 545 -16.68 -28.83 20.96
N ALA A 546 -15.64 -28.19 20.43
CA ALA A 546 -15.76 -27.33 19.25
C ALA A 546 -14.66 -27.68 18.23
N SER A 547 -14.78 -28.88 17.64
CA SER A 547 -14.32 -29.06 16.26
C SER A 547 -15.22 -28.24 15.35
N VAL A 548 -14.58 -27.26 14.69
CA VAL A 548 -15.10 -26.20 13.80
C VAL A 548 -16.29 -26.59 12.93
#